data_AF-G5IIF9-F1
#
_entry.id   AF-G5IIF9-F1
#
_cell.length_a   1.000
_cell.length_b   1.000
_cell.length_c   1.000
_cell.angle_alpha   90.00
_cell.angle_beta   90.00
_cell.angle_gamma   90.00
#
_symmetry.space_group_name_H-M   'P 1'
#
loop_
_entity.id
_entity.type
_entity.pdbx_description
1 polymer ?
#
loop_
_entity_poly.entity_id
_entity_poly.type
_entity_poly.pdbx_seq_one_letter_code
_entity_poly.pdbx_strand_id
1 'polypeptide(L)'
;AWTVYTNITTGGAMRGYGIPQAAFAAECMADDLAAAIHMDPLEFRLKNCMRPGYVDPHTKVKCNTYGLQECIQKGREYIHWDEKRKEYENQTGPVRKGVGMAIFCYKTGVYPISLETASCRMILNQDGSIQLQMGATEIGQGADTVFVQMAAEVTGITEDRVHIISTQDTDITPFDTGAYASRQTYVSGKAVKMTGEILKEKILDYASYMLDRAADTMDIENNQVVDKTGREVLLSMEELATTAFYSLDKSVHITAEATSHCKDNTFATGACFAEVEVDIPLGQIKVTKITNVHDSGMLINPKLAEAQVHGGMSMGLGYGLSEQLLFDKSGRPLNDNLLDYKLPTAMDTPDLHVEFVELEDPTGPFGNKALGEPPAIPVAPAIRNAVLHATGVAVDSLPLDPQKMVEHFKAAGLI
;
A
#
# COMPACT_ATOMS: atom_id res chain seq x y z
N ALA A 1 25.04 -6.22 5.03
CA ALA A 1 25.27 -5.76 3.64
C ALA A 1 26.51 -4.87 3.61
N TRP A 2 27.26 -4.86 2.52
CA TRP A 2 28.37 -3.94 2.29
C TRP A 2 27.94 -2.90 1.26
N THR A 3 28.21 -1.62 1.53
CA THR A 3 27.98 -0.55 0.55
C THR A 3 29.28 -0.33 -0.24
N VAL A 4 29.20 -0.39 -1.56
CA VAL A 4 30.36 -0.26 -2.45
C VAL A 4 30.09 0.85 -3.47
N TYR A 5 31.03 1.78 -3.61
CA TYR A 5 30.99 2.79 -4.67
C TYR A 5 31.42 2.18 -6.01
N THR A 6 30.67 2.49 -7.05
CA THR A 6 30.90 2.02 -8.41
C THR A 6 30.72 3.18 -9.38
N ASN A 7 31.27 3.06 -10.60
CA ASN A 7 31.16 4.09 -11.63
C ASN A 7 29.83 4.04 -12.41
N ILE A 8 28.72 3.68 -11.76
CA ILE A 8 27.36 3.69 -12.33
C ILE A 8 26.47 4.68 -11.58
N THR A 9 25.28 4.95 -12.13
CA THR A 9 24.29 5.85 -11.52
C THR A 9 23.96 5.42 -10.09
N THR A 10 23.79 6.39 -9.19
CA THR A 10 23.40 6.13 -7.80
C THR A 10 22.03 5.47 -7.75
N GLY A 11 21.95 4.28 -7.14
CA GLY A 11 20.69 3.61 -6.87
C GLY A 11 19.87 4.33 -5.79
N GLY A 12 18.55 4.23 -5.90
CA GLY A 12 17.59 4.77 -4.94
C GLY A 12 16.40 3.84 -4.76
N ALA A 13 15.44 4.25 -3.93
CA ALA A 13 14.19 3.53 -3.79
C ALA A 13 13.27 3.80 -4.98
N MET A 14 12.87 2.75 -5.70
CA MET A 14 11.79 2.80 -6.70
C MET A 14 10.43 2.65 -6.01
N ARG A 15 10.23 1.56 -5.25
CA ARG A 15 9.05 1.29 -4.40
C ARG A 15 9.45 0.33 -3.28
N GLY A 16 9.26 0.68 -2.00
CA GLY A 16 9.48 -0.22 -0.87
C GLY A 16 10.91 -0.34 -0.32
N TYR A 17 11.75 0.71 -0.36
CA TYR A 17 13.03 0.85 0.37
C TYR A 17 13.92 -0.42 0.54
N GLY A 18 14.18 -1.16 -0.54
CA GLY A 18 15.03 -2.36 -0.47
C GLY A 18 14.32 -3.64 0.00
N ILE A 19 13.06 -3.54 0.41
CA ILE A 19 12.23 -4.66 0.84
C ILE A 19 11.95 -5.63 -0.31
N PRO A 20 11.69 -5.21 -1.58
CA PRO A 20 11.58 -6.17 -2.68
C PRO A 20 12.80 -7.10 -2.82
N GLN A 21 14.02 -6.56 -2.66
CA GLN A 21 15.26 -7.35 -2.73
C GLN A 21 15.38 -8.30 -1.53
N ALA A 22 15.10 -7.81 -0.32
CA ALA A 22 15.14 -8.63 0.88
C ALA A 22 14.08 -9.74 0.87
N ALA A 23 12.86 -9.41 0.43
CA ALA A 23 11.77 -10.36 0.28
C ALA A 23 12.07 -11.38 -0.82
N PHE A 24 12.63 -10.97 -1.96
CA PHE A 24 13.05 -11.92 -2.99
C PHE A 24 14.03 -12.95 -2.43
N ALA A 25 15.08 -12.51 -1.76
CA ALA A 25 16.05 -13.40 -1.14
C ALA A 25 15.42 -14.32 -0.07
N ALA A 26 14.62 -13.76 0.83
CA ALA A 26 14.01 -14.52 1.93
C ALA A 26 12.98 -15.55 1.43
N GLU A 27 12.13 -15.16 0.48
CA GLU A 27 11.03 -16.00 -0.02
C GLU A 27 11.49 -17.06 -1.02
N CYS A 28 12.56 -16.80 -1.79
CA CYS A 28 13.21 -17.84 -2.58
C CYS A 28 13.87 -18.88 -1.66
N MET A 29 14.58 -18.42 -0.63
CA MET A 29 15.20 -19.31 0.37
C MET A 29 14.15 -20.14 1.12
N ALA A 30 12.99 -19.57 1.44
CA ALA A 30 11.91 -20.30 2.10
C ALA A 30 11.42 -21.50 1.27
N ASP A 31 11.24 -21.33 -0.05
CA ASP A 31 10.85 -22.42 -0.95
C ASP A 31 11.98 -23.44 -1.13
N ASP A 32 13.24 -23.00 -1.25
CA ASP A 32 14.40 -23.89 -1.36
C ASP A 32 14.54 -24.76 -0.10
N LEU A 33 14.33 -24.18 1.09
CA LEU A 33 14.35 -24.91 2.37
C LEU A 33 13.17 -25.87 2.49
N ALA A 34 11.96 -25.45 2.11
CA ALA A 34 10.79 -26.31 2.11
C ALA A 34 10.97 -27.51 1.19
N ALA A 35 11.51 -27.30 -0.02
CA ALA A 35 11.85 -28.35 -0.97
C ALA A 35 12.88 -29.33 -0.40
N ALA A 36 13.95 -28.82 0.23
CA ALA A 36 15.02 -29.64 0.81
C ALA A 36 14.55 -30.57 1.94
N ILE A 37 13.48 -30.22 2.64
CA ILE A 37 12.89 -31.04 3.71
C ILE A 37 11.59 -31.74 3.29
N HIS A 38 11.23 -31.67 2.00
CA HIS A 38 10.01 -32.24 1.45
C HIS A 38 8.72 -31.75 2.17
N MET A 39 8.66 -30.45 2.49
CA MET A 39 7.50 -29.80 3.06
C MET A 39 6.81 -28.93 2.01
N ASP A 40 5.49 -28.86 2.08
CA ASP A 40 4.76 -27.86 1.29
C ASP A 40 5.21 -26.44 1.69
N PRO A 41 5.57 -25.57 0.72
CA PRO A 41 6.16 -24.26 1.01
C PRO A 41 5.15 -23.28 1.64
N LEU A 42 3.85 -23.48 1.46
CA LEU A 42 2.81 -22.72 2.18
C LEU A 42 2.79 -23.16 3.65
N GLU A 43 2.78 -24.47 3.92
CA GLU A 43 2.84 -25.01 5.29
C GLU A 43 4.14 -24.63 6.01
N PHE A 44 5.26 -24.57 5.29
CA PHE A 44 6.53 -24.07 5.82
C PHE A 44 6.39 -22.64 6.33
N ARG A 45 5.74 -21.75 5.57
CA ARG A 45 5.50 -20.36 5.99
C ARG A 45 4.55 -20.29 7.17
N LEU A 46 3.43 -21.01 7.15
CA LEU A 46 2.48 -21.01 8.28
C LEU A 46 3.12 -21.40 9.61
N LYS A 47 4.12 -22.30 9.59
CA LYS A 47 4.87 -22.69 10.79
C LYS A 47 5.86 -21.64 11.29
N ASN A 48 6.36 -20.76 10.41
CA ASN A 48 7.48 -19.85 10.68
C ASN A 48 7.10 -18.37 10.67
N CYS A 49 5.91 -17.99 10.19
CA CYS A 49 5.45 -16.61 10.17
C CYS A 49 5.31 -16.02 11.58
N MET A 50 5.29 -14.69 11.63
CA MET A 50 4.99 -13.94 12.85
C MET A 50 3.64 -14.39 13.44
N ARG A 51 3.52 -14.34 14.76
CA ARG A 51 2.27 -14.68 15.45
C ARG A 51 1.48 -13.42 15.79
N PRO A 52 0.15 -13.53 15.98
CA PRO A 52 -0.65 -12.43 16.52
C PRO A 52 -0.01 -11.82 17.77
N GLY A 53 0.06 -10.48 17.82
CA GLY A 53 0.69 -9.77 18.92
C GLY A 53 2.22 -9.74 18.89
N TYR A 54 2.86 -10.14 17.79
CA TYR A 54 4.31 -10.00 17.58
C TYR A 54 4.77 -8.57 17.87
N VAL A 55 5.90 -8.44 18.57
CA VAL A 55 6.56 -7.16 18.82
C VAL A 55 7.97 -7.26 18.25
N ASP A 56 8.30 -6.36 17.34
CA ASP A 56 9.62 -6.32 16.74
C ASP A 56 10.68 -5.95 17.80
N PRO A 57 11.69 -6.79 18.02
CA PRO A 57 12.63 -6.61 19.13
C PRO A 57 13.52 -5.37 18.96
N HIS A 58 13.68 -4.86 17.73
CA HIS A 58 14.56 -3.73 17.43
C HIS A 58 13.80 -2.39 17.49
N THR A 59 12.69 -2.32 16.77
CA THR A 59 11.86 -1.12 16.60
C THR A 59 10.75 -0.98 17.63
N LYS A 60 10.45 -2.04 18.40
CA LYS A 60 9.36 -2.12 19.39
C LYS A 60 7.95 -1.95 18.81
N VAL A 61 7.82 -1.91 17.49
CA VAL A 61 6.54 -1.87 16.79
C VAL A 61 5.80 -3.17 17.03
N LYS A 62 4.52 -3.07 17.38
CA LYS A 62 3.64 -4.21 17.63
C LYS A 62 2.74 -4.46 16.43
N CYS A 63 2.60 -5.73 16.03
CA CYS A 63 1.57 -6.19 15.11
C CYS A 63 0.25 -6.31 15.89
N ASN A 64 -0.58 -5.27 15.84
CA ASN A 64 -1.83 -5.22 16.61
C ASN A 64 -2.90 -6.14 16.02
N THR A 65 -3.06 -6.11 14.70
CA THR A 65 -3.90 -7.03 13.94
C THR A 65 -3.03 -7.87 13.00
N TYR A 66 -3.46 -9.09 12.69
CA TYR A 66 -2.68 -10.07 11.91
C TYR A 66 -3.60 -10.85 10.95
N GLY A 67 -3.72 -10.37 9.72
CA GLY A 67 -4.54 -10.97 8.66
C GLY A 67 -3.77 -11.89 7.71
N LEU A 68 -2.46 -12.08 7.89
CA LEU A 68 -1.63 -12.86 6.95
C LEU A 68 -2.13 -14.30 6.74
N GLN A 69 -2.60 -14.96 7.80
CA GLN A 69 -3.12 -16.33 7.67
C GLN A 69 -4.39 -16.38 6.80
N GLU A 70 -5.29 -15.41 6.94
CA GLU A 70 -6.47 -15.28 6.08
C GLU A 70 -6.07 -14.91 4.64
N CYS A 71 -5.07 -14.05 4.47
CA CYS A 71 -4.53 -13.72 3.15
C CYS A 71 -3.98 -14.95 2.42
N ILE A 72 -3.20 -15.79 3.14
CA ILE A 72 -2.68 -17.05 2.62
C ILE A 72 -3.84 -17.99 2.25
N GLN A 73 -4.88 -18.07 3.08
CA GLN A 73 -6.03 -18.94 2.82
C GLN A 73 -6.80 -18.51 1.56
N LYS A 74 -7.12 -17.22 1.41
CA LYS A 74 -7.79 -16.69 0.20
C LYS A 74 -6.96 -16.94 -1.06
N GLY A 75 -5.65 -16.70 -0.99
CA GLY A 75 -4.75 -16.96 -2.13
C GLY A 75 -4.64 -18.45 -2.47
N ARG A 76 -4.58 -19.34 -1.46
CA ARG A 76 -4.59 -20.80 -1.59
C ARG A 76 -5.84 -21.28 -2.34
N GLU A 77 -7.00 -20.76 -1.96
CA GLU A 77 -8.29 -21.06 -2.58
C GLU A 77 -8.35 -20.55 -4.02
N TYR A 78 -8.02 -19.28 -4.25
CA TYR A 78 -8.11 -18.67 -5.58
C TYR A 78 -7.25 -19.40 -6.63
N ILE A 79 -6.02 -19.79 -6.27
CA ILE A 79 -5.11 -20.45 -7.21
C ILE A 79 -5.40 -21.96 -7.34
N HIS A 80 -6.29 -22.53 -6.51
CA HIS A 80 -6.48 -23.98 -6.37
C HIS A 80 -5.17 -24.70 -5.99
N TRP A 81 -4.47 -24.16 -4.97
CA TRP A 81 -3.12 -24.58 -4.60
C TRP A 81 -2.98 -26.09 -4.43
N ASP A 82 -3.84 -26.70 -3.62
CA ASP A 82 -3.74 -28.12 -3.27
C ASP A 82 -3.96 -29.06 -4.47
N GLU A 83 -4.86 -28.68 -5.37
CA GLU A 83 -5.18 -29.44 -6.57
C GLU A 83 -4.04 -29.32 -7.58
N LYS A 84 -3.58 -28.10 -7.85
CA LYS A 84 -2.54 -27.83 -8.84
C LYS A 84 -1.16 -28.30 -8.41
N ARG A 85 -0.82 -28.25 -7.12
CA ARG A 85 0.42 -28.85 -6.61
C ARG A 85 0.50 -30.32 -6.98
N LYS A 86 -0.59 -31.08 -6.80
CA LYS A 86 -0.68 -32.49 -7.18
C LYS A 86 -0.73 -32.70 -8.69
N GLU A 87 -1.47 -31.86 -9.41
CA GLU A 87 -1.59 -31.95 -10.88
C GLU A 87 -0.24 -31.74 -11.57
N TYR A 88 0.59 -30.84 -11.03
CA TYR A 88 1.86 -30.43 -11.62
C TYR A 88 3.07 -31.22 -11.12
N GLU A 89 2.85 -32.19 -10.23
CA GLU A 89 3.88 -33.14 -9.82
C GLU A 89 4.35 -34.01 -10.99
N ASN A 90 5.67 -34.25 -11.07
CA ASN A 90 6.30 -35.19 -12.02
C ASN A 90 6.00 -34.92 -13.51
N GLN A 91 5.70 -33.67 -13.88
CA GLN A 91 5.52 -33.29 -15.29
C GLN A 91 6.75 -33.62 -16.14
N THR A 92 6.49 -34.04 -17.37
CA THR A 92 7.52 -34.30 -18.39
C THR A 92 7.25 -33.48 -19.63
N GLY A 93 8.24 -33.37 -20.52
CA GLY A 93 8.12 -32.59 -21.75
C GLY A 93 8.70 -31.17 -21.66
N PRO A 94 8.65 -30.44 -22.78
CA PRO A 94 9.34 -29.16 -22.96
C PRO A 94 8.62 -27.97 -22.32
N VAL A 95 7.31 -28.08 -22.08
CA VAL A 95 6.49 -27.05 -21.43
C VAL A 95 5.94 -27.61 -20.14
N ARG A 96 6.11 -26.90 -19.03
CA ARG A 96 5.67 -27.34 -17.69
C ARG A 96 4.96 -26.22 -16.96
N LYS A 97 4.02 -26.58 -16.09
CA LYS A 97 3.28 -25.64 -15.26
C LYS A 97 3.74 -25.67 -13.82
N GLY A 98 3.58 -24.56 -13.11
CA GLY A 98 3.91 -24.50 -11.70
C GLY A 98 3.08 -23.46 -10.99
N VAL A 99 2.80 -23.73 -9.72
CA VAL A 99 2.26 -22.74 -8.77
C VAL A 99 3.30 -22.40 -7.72
N GLY A 100 3.37 -21.14 -7.34
CA GLY A 100 4.29 -20.61 -6.34
C GLY A 100 3.65 -19.49 -5.53
N MET A 101 4.25 -19.20 -4.39
CA MET A 101 3.77 -18.16 -3.50
C MET A 101 4.91 -17.40 -2.83
N ALA A 102 4.59 -16.20 -2.37
CA ALA A 102 5.45 -15.42 -1.49
C ALA A 102 4.62 -14.52 -0.57
N ILE A 103 5.13 -14.25 0.62
CA ILE A 103 4.53 -13.31 1.56
C ILE A 103 5.30 -11.99 1.59
N PHE A 104 4.65 -10.94 2.06
CA PHE A 104 5.32 -9.73 2.50
C PHE A 104 4.90 -9.35 3.91
N CYS A 105 5.79 -8.62 4.58
CA CYS A 105 5.53 -7.94 5.83
C CYS A 105 6.14 -6.54 5.72
N TYR A 106 5.31 -5.51 5.92
CA TYR A 106 5.66 -4.12 5.64
C TYR A 106 5.33 -3.23 6.83
N LYS A 107 6.32 -2.47 7.32
CA LYS A 107 6.12 -1.48 8.39
C LYS A 107 5.59 -0.18 7.77
N THR A 108 4.53 0.37 8.33
CA THR A 108 3.84 1.57 7.83
C THR A 108 4.62 2.84 8.18
N GLY A 109 5.16 3.54 7.19
CA GLY A 109 6.04 4.69 7.44
C GLY A 109 7.40 4.28 8.05
N VAL A 110 8.21 5.26 8.43
CA VAL A 110 9.63 5.04 8.78
C VAL A 110 9.99 5.26 10.27
N TYR A 111 9.04 5.60 11.14
CA TYR A 111 9.32 5.71 12.58
C TYR A 111 9.61 4.33 13.20
N PRO A 112 10.60 4.17 14.12
CA PRO A 112 11.43 5.21 14.74
C PRO A 112 12.76 5.51 14.02
N ILE A 113 12.98 4.97 12.82
CA ILE A 113 14.24 5.12 12.08
C ILE A 113 14.41 6.56 11.59
N SER A 114 13.33 7.21 11.17
CA SER A 114 13.33 8.60 10.71
C SER A 114 12.07 9.34 11.20
N LEU A 115 12.06 10.65 10.97
CA LEU A 115 10.95 11.54 11.33
C LEU A 115 9.70 11.20 10.53
N GLU A 116 8.58 11.09 11.23
CA GLU A 116 7.24 10.97 10.66
C GLU A 116 6.35 12.10 11.18
N THR A 117 6.11 13.09 10.32
CA THR A 117 5.26 14.24 10.66
C THR A 117 4.44 14.70 9.46
N ALA A 118 3.25 15.19 9.73
CA ALA A 118 2.36 15.79 8.75
C ALA A 118 1.52 16.89 9.38
N SER A 119 1.29 17.96 8.64
CA SER A 119 0.40 19.05 9.05
C SER A 119 -0.77 19.17 8.09
N CYS A 120 -1.91 19.58 8.63
CA CYS A 120 -3.16 19.78 7.91
C CYS A 120 -3.76 21.12 8.33
N ARG A 121 -4.33 21.85 7.38
CA ARG A 121 -5.12 23.07 7.62
C ARG A 121 -6.50 22.89 7.01
N MET A 122 -7.53 23.26 7.77
CA MET A 122 -8.91 23.32 7.32
C MET A 122 -9.53 24.69 7.59
N ILE A 123 -10.33 25.19 6.66
CA ILE A 123 -11.00 26.50 6.75
C ILE A 123 -12.47 26.30 6.41
N LEU A 124 -13.39 26.74 7.28
CA LEU A 124 -14.81 26.80 6.96
C LEU A 124 -15.08 28.01 6.05
N ASN A 125 -15.65 27.74 4.89
CA ASN A 125 -16.07 28.76 3.94
C ASN A 125 -17.45 29.33 4.31
N GLN A 126 -17.76 30.51 3.80
CA GLN A 126 -19.02 31.22 4.06
C GLN A 126 -20.27 30.39 3.70
N ASP A 127 -20.17 29.57 2.65
CA ASP A 127 -21.27 28.74 2.18
C ASP A 127 -21.43 27.44 2.99
N GLY A 128 -20.59 27.19 4.00
CA GLY A 128 -20.60 25.97 4.82
C GLY A 128 -19.78 24.81 4.26
N SER A 129 -19.10 24.97 3.12
CA SER A 129 -18.07 24.03 2.65
C SER A 129 -16.76 24.21 3.43
N ILE A 130 -15.79 23.29 3.28
CA ILE A 130 -14.46 23.43 3.89
C ILE A 130 -13.35 23.37 2.84
N GLN A 131 -12.35 24.24 2.97
CA GLN A 131 -11.06 24.05 2.29
C GLN A 131 -10.19 23.10 3.10
N LEU A 132 -9.53 22.16 2.43
CA LEU A 132 -8.55 21.24 3.01
C LEU A 132 -7.18 21.48 2.35
N GLN A 133 -6.15 21.71 3.17
CA GLN A 133 -4.79 21.89 2.68
C GLN A 133 -3.84 20.91 3.39
N MET A 134 -3.16 20.10 2.59
CA MET A 134 -2.21 19.06 3.03
C MET A 134 -0.86 19.29 2.37
N GLY A 135 0.24 19.08 3.12
CA GLY A 135 1.59 19.04 2.54
C GLY A 135 1.91 17.74 1.79
N ALA A 136 1.10 16.70 2.00
CA ALA A 136 1.27 15.40 1.38
C ALA A 136 0.96 15.48 -0.13
N THR A 137 1.99 15.36 -0.97
CA THR A 137 1.86 15.49 -2.43
C THR A 137 1.12 14.33 -3.08
N GLU A 138 0.17 14.65 -3.96
CA GLU A 138 -0.49 13.69 -4.85
C GLU A 138 0.35 13.47 -6.12
N ILE A 139 0.65 12.21 -6.45
CA ILE A 139 1.47 11.80 -7.61
C ILE A 139 0.84 10.65 -8.40
N GLY A 140 -0.47 10.42 -8.26
CA GLY A 140 -1.24 9.38 -8.95
C GLY A 140 -1.77 8.27 -8.04
N GLN A 141 -1.56 8.36 -6.72
CA GLN A 141 -2.04 7.40 -5.73
C GLN A 141 -3.50 7.60 -5.30
N GLY A 142 -4.09 8.76 -5.60
CA GLY A 142 -5.46 9.12 -5.20
C GLY A 142 -5.58 9.62 -3.75
N ALA A 143 -4.50 10.17 -3.19
CA ALA A 143 -4.45 10.74 -1.85
C ALA A 143 -5.45 11.90 -1.69
N ASP A 144 -5.62 12.75 -2.71
CA ASP A 144 -6.55 13.87 -2.64
C ASP A 144 -8.00 13.41 -2.35
N THR A 145 -8.46 12.41 -3.10
CA THR A 145 -9.76 11.78 -2.88
C THR A 145 -9.85 11.21 -1.47
N VAL A 146 -8.87 10.42 -1.07
CA VAL A 146 -8.88 9.75 0.24
C VAL A 146 -8.84 10.77 1.40
N PHE A 147 -8.10 11.87 1.28
CA PHE A 147 -8.07 12.93 2.29
C PHE A 147 -9.39 13.68 2.37
N VAL A 148 -10.07 13.90 1.25
CA VAL A 148 -11.44 14.43 1.22
C VAL A 148 -12.39 13.51 1.99
N GLN A 149 -12.35 12.21 1.74
CA GLN A 149 -13.19 11.21 2.43
C GLN A 149 -12.92 11.18 3.94
N MET A 150 -11.64 11.18 4.33
CA MET A 150 -11.24 11.24 5.74
C MET A 150 -11.72 12.53 6.44
N ALA A 151 -11.57 13.68 5.78
CA ALA A 151 -12.03 14.95 6.32
C ALA A 151 -13.56 14.98 6.46
N ALA A 152 -14.28 14.46 5.46
CA ALA A 152 -15.73 14.35 5.48
C ALA A 152 -16.22 13.49 6.65
N GLU A 153 -15.64 12.29 6.83
CA GLU A 153 -15.99 11.38 7.93
C GLU A 153 -15.80 12.03 9.31
N VAL A 154 -14.69 12.73 9.52
CA VAL A 154 -14.37 13.33 10.82
C VAL A 154 -15.22 14.56 11.09
N THR A 155 -15.44 15.40 10.09
CA THR A 155 -16.13 16.68 10.26
C THR A 155 -17.65 16.58 10.18
N GLY A 156 -18.20 15.58 9.47
CA GLY A 156 -19.63 15.50 9.15
C GLY A 156 -20.07 16.36 7.95
N ILE A 157 -19.13 17.04 7.29
CA ILE A 157 -19.31 17.75 6.02
C ILE A 157 -19.21 16.73 4.88
N THR A 158 -20.09 16.79 3.89
CA THR A 158 -20.12 15.80 2.81
C THR A 158 -18.94 15.97 1.85
N GLU A 159 -18.51 14.88 1.20
CA GLU A 159 -17.32 14.87 0.32
C GLU A 159 -17.38 15.95 -0.78
N ASP A 160 -18.55 16.21 -1.36
CA ASP A 160 -18.75 17.23 -2.40
C ASP A 160 -18.57 18.68 -1.89
N ARG A 161 -18.50 18.85 -0.56
CA ARG A 161 -18.36 20.12 0.16
C ARG A 161 -17.01 20.23 0.86
N VAL A 162 -16.10 19.29 0.62
CA VAL A 162 -14.69 19.35 1.03
C VAL A 162 -13.83 19.62 -0.20
N HIS A 163 -13.16 20.76 -0.21
CA HIS A 163 -12.35 21.22 -1.34
C HIS A 163 -10.88 21.15 -0.99
N ILE A 164 -10.19 20.14 -1.51
CA ILE A 164 -8.75 19.98 -1.31
C ILE A 164 -7.93 20.84 -2.27
N ILE A 165 -6.89 21.49 -1.74
CA ILE A 165 -5.86 22.16 -2.54
C ILE A 165 -4.87 21.08 -3.01
N SER A 166 -5.08 20.58 -4.22
CA SER A 166 -4.31 19.48 -4.82
C SER A 166 -2.83 19.82 -5.08
N THR A 167 -2.52 21.10 -5.36
CA THR A 167 -1.15 21.55 -5.62
C THR A 167 -0.52 22.14 -4.37
N GLN A 168 0.57 21.53 -3.89
CA GLN A 168 1.30 22.04 -2.73
C GLN A 168 2.26 23.17 -3.14
N ASP A 169 2.12 24.30 -2.47
CA ASP A 169 3.04 25.44 -2.54
C ASP A 169 3.73 25.59 -1.19
N THR A 170 5.06 25.41 -1.16
CA THR A 170 5.83 25.42 0.09
C THR A 170 5.82 26.76 0.82
N ASP A 171 5.43 27.86 0.16
CA ASP A 171 5.31 29.16 0.81
C ASP A 171 4.07 29.26 1.72
N ILE A 172 3.05 28.42 1.49
CA ILE A 172 1.74 28.54 2.17
C ILE A 172 1.18 27.22 2.72
N THR A 173 1.60 26.09 2.16
CA THR A 173 1.10 24.77 2.52
C THR A 173 1.72 24.29 3.83
N PRO A 174 0.90 23.72 4.76
CA PRO A 174 1.42 23.13 5.99
C PRO A 174 2.48 22.05 5.70
N PHE A 175 3.51 21.98 6.55
CA PHE A 175 4.64 21.09 6.34
C PHE A 175 4.24 19.60 6.36
N ASP A 176 4.79 18.82 5.44
CA ASP A 176 4.72 17.36 5.41
C ASP A 176 6.04 16.85 4.82
N THR A 177 6.51 15.68 5.25
CA THR A 177 7.78 15.15 4.76
C THR A 177 7.72 14.63 3.31
N GLY A 178 6.52 14.45 2.76
CA GLY A 178 6.28 14.07 1.37
C GLY A 178 5.63 12.69 1.19
N ALA A 179 5.50 12.28 -0.07
CA ALA A 179 4.88 11.02 -0.48
C ALA A 179 5.94 9.90 -0.64
N TYR A 180 6.10 9.07 0.39
CA TYR A 180 6.99 7.91 0.40
C TYR A 180 6.60 6.92 1.51
N ALA A 181 7.21 5.73 1.55
CA ALA A 181 7.06 4.74 2.65
C ALA A 181 5.61 4.35 2.99
N SER A 182 4.67 4.52 2.04
CA SER A 182 3.25 4.21 2.21
C SER A 182 2.64 4.89 3.44
N ARG A 183 3.15 6.08 3.75
CA ARG A 183 2.85 6.78 5.00
C ARG A 183 1.58 7.62 4.95
N GLN A 184 1.15 8.08 3.78
CA GLN A 184 0.21 9.21 3.68
C GLN A 184 -1.13 8.97 4.36
N THR A 185 -1.82 7.87 4.08
CA THR A 185 -3.11 7.56 4.71
C THR A 185 -3.00 7.32 6.22
N TYR A 186 -1.81 6.95 6.71
CA TYR A 186 -1.58 6.67 8.12
C TYR A 186 -1.10 7.89 8.89
N VAL A 187 -0.04 8.57 8.43
CA VAL A 187 0.58 9.72 9.08
C VAL A 187 -0.12 11.02 8.70
N SER A 188 -0.28 11.31 7.41
CA SER A 188 -1.02 12.48 6.96
C SER A 188 -2.51 12.35 7.29
N GLY A 189 -3.08 11.14 7.23
CA GLY A 189 -4.43 10.86 7.72
C GLY A 189 -4.63 11.16 9.21
N LYS A 190 -3.63 10.96 10.07
CA LYS A 190 -3.68 11.40 11.48
C LYS A 190 -3.75 12.92 11.61
N ALA A 191 -3.05 13.66 10.75
CA ALA A 191 -3.13 15.11 10.73
C ALA A 191 -4.52 15.58 10.27
N VAL A 192 -5.11 14.92 9.27
CA VAL A 192 -6.50 15.17 8.82
C VAL A 192 -7.47 14.94 9.97
N LYS A 193 -7.40 13.79 10.64
CA LYS A 193 -8.29 13.46 11.77
C LYS A 193 -8.19 14.47 12.91
N MET A 194 -6.98 14.76 13.36
CA MET A 194 -6.74 15.73 14.43
C MET A 194 -7.26 17.13 14.06
N THR A 195 -7.03 17.57 12.83
CA THR A 195 -7.48 18.90 12.38
C THR A 195 -9.00 18.96 12.22
N GLY A 196 -9.61 17.89 11.69
CA GLY A 196 -11.06 17.77 11.53
C GLY A 196 -11.79 17.77 12.88
N GLU A 197 -11.25 17.07 13.89
CA GLU A 197 -11.79 17.08 15.26
C GLU A 197 -11.77 18.49 15.86
N ILE A 198 -10.65 19.22 15.72
CA ILE A 198 -10.52 20.61 16.18
C ILE A 198 -11.50 21.54 15.43
N LEU A 199 -11.64 21.37 14.11
CA LEU A 199 -12.56 22.18 13.31
C LEU A 199 -14.01 21.94 13.76
N LYS A 200 -14.40 20.67 13.91
CA LYS A 200 -15.72 20.25 14.37
C LYS A 200 -16.04 20.81 15.76
N GLU A 201 -15.10 20.76 16.70
CA GLU A 201 -15.27 21.36 18.03
C GLU A 201 -15.56 22.87 17.93
N LYS A 202 -14.80 23.61 17.12
CA LYS A 202 -15.02 25.06 16.93
C LYS A 202 -16.35 25.38 16.27
N ILE A 203 -16.79 24.56 15.31
CA ILE A 203 -18.11 24.70 14.69
C ILE A 203 -19.21 24.48 15.74
N LEU A 204 -19.12 23.43 16.54
CA LEU A 204 -20.10 23.12 17.58
C LEU A 204 -20.11 24.14 18.73
N ASP A 205 -18.97 24.75 19.09
CA ASP A 205 -18.92 25.88 20.03
C ASP A 205 -19.67 27.11 19.47
N TYR A 206 -19.51 27.39 18.17
CA TYR A 206 -20.24 28.49 17.54
C TYR A 206 -21.75 28.20 17.46
N ALA A 207 -22.12 26.96 17.10
CA ALA A 207 -23.51 26.52 17.11
C ALA A 207 -24.13 26.62 18.51
N SER A 208 -23.36 26.28 19.56
CA SER A 208 -23.77 26.39 20.95
C SER A 208 -24.14 27.82 21.33
N TYR A 209 -23.36 28.80 20.87
CA TYR A 209 -23.67 30.21 21.02
C TYR A 209 -24.95 30.62 20.27
N MET A 210 -25.13 30.19 19.01
CA MET A 210 -26.30 30.54 18.20
C MET A 210 -27.62 29.94 18.73
N LEU A 211 -27.55 28.74 19.27
CA LEU A 211 -28.72 27.95 19.68
C LEU A 211 -28.99 27.98 21.19
N ASP A 212 -28.14 28.65 21.97
CA ASP A 212 -28.14 28.62 23.45
C ASP A 212 -28.22 27.18 24.00
N ARG A 213 -27.38 26.31 23.42
CA ARG A 213 -27.44 24.86 23.62
C ARG A 213 -26.05 24.26 23.81
N ALA A 214 -25.86 23.39 24.79
CA ALA A 214 -24.55 22.79 25.06
C ALA A 214 -24.00 22.00 23.85
N ALA A 215 -22.75 22.30 23.46
CA ALA A 215 -22.08 21.73 22.29
C ALA A 215 -22.01 20.19 22.30
N ASP A 216 -21.87 19.58 23.47
CA ASP A 216 -21.77 18.12 23.65
C ASP A 216 -23.08 17.37 23.34
N THR A 217 -24.20 18.09 23.28
CA THR A 217 -25.52 17.57 22.87
C THR A 217 -25.77 17.63 21.36
N MET A 218 -24.82 18.17 20.60
CA MET A 218 -24.93 18.34 19.15
C MET A 218 -23.85 17.55 18.41
N ASP A 219 -24.07 17.34 17.11
CA ASP A 219 -23.13 16.73 16.19
C ASP A 219 -23.24 17.41 14.82
N ILE A 220 -22.37 17.06 13.88
CA ILE A 220 -22.46 17.51 12.49
C ILE A 220 -22.70 16.29 11.61
N GLU A 221 -23.73 16.36 10.78
CA GLU A 221 -24.11 15.30 9.85
C GLU A 221 -24.72 15.89 8.58
N ASN A 222 -24.28 15.41 7.40
CA ASN A 222 -24.81 15.85 6.10
C ASN A 222 -24.85 17.38 5.93
N ASN A 223 -23.78 18.08 6.34
CA ASN A 223 -23.68 19.54 6.32
C ASN A 223 -24.68 20.28 7.22
N GLN A 224 -25.18 19.63 8.27
CA GLN A 224 -26.09 20.22 9.25
C GLN A 224 -25.56 20.01 10.67
N VAL A 225 -25.79 20.97 11.55
CA VAL A 225 -25.73 20.73 12.99
C VAL A 225 -27.00 19.99 13.38
N VAL A 226 -26.85 18.84 14.04
CA VAL A 226 -27.95 17.99 14.46
C VAL A 226 -27.93 17.75 15.97
N ASP A 227 -29.09 17.40 16.52
CA ASP A 227 -29.18 16.81 17.85
C ASP A 227 -28.44 15.46 17.87
N LYS A 228 -27.53 15.26 18.81
CA LYS A 228 -26.69 14.06 18.86
C LYS A 228 -27.49 12.77 19.13
N THR A 229 -28.63 12.86 19.80
CA THR A 229 -29.48 11.72 20.18
C THR A 229 -30.59 11.50 19.16
N GLY A 230 -31.38 12.54 18.88
CA GLY A 230 -32.56 12.49 18.02
C GLY A 230 -32.27 12.71 16.54
N ARG A 231 -31.06 13.19 16.18
CA ARG A 231 -30.65 13.53 14.80
C ARG A 231 -31.55 14.57 14.12
N GLU A 232 -32.27 15.37 14.91
CA GLU A 232 -33.04 16.51 14.43
C GLU A 232 -32.10 17.59 13.92
N VAL A 233 -32.39 18.16 12.75
CA VAL A 233 -31.64 19.27 12.19
C VAL A 233 -31.91 20.53 13.01
N LEU A 234 -30.85 21.11 13.57
CA LEU A 234 -30.92 22.30 14.43
C LEU A 234 -30.52 23.56 13.68
N LEU A 235 -29.50 23.47 12.82
CA LEU A 235 -28.92 24.61 12.13
C LEU A 235 -28.16 24.16 10.88
N SER A 236 -28.32 24.87 9.77
CA SER A 236 -27.56 24.57 8.55
C SER A 236 -26.12 25.09 8.64
N MET A 237 -25.18 24.40 7.99
CA MET A 237 -23.79 24.87 7.95
C MET A 237 -23.61 26.20 7.24
N GLU A 238 -24.43 26.50 6.22
CA GLU A 238 -24.42 27.79 5.54
C GLU A 238 -24.84 28.93 6.46
N GLU A 239 -25.93 28.73 7.23
CA GLU A 239 -26.41 29.73 8.19
C GLU A 239 -25.42 29.96 9.32
N LEU A 240 -24.83 28.89 9.86
CA LEU A 240 -23.77 28.99 10.87
C LEU A 240 -22.56 29.75 10.34
N ALA A 241 -22.05 29.35 9.17
CA ALA A 241 -20.86 29.94 8.58
C ALA A 241 -21.09 31.42 8.23
N THR A 242 -22.22 31.75 7.60
CA THR A 242 -22.58 33.13 7.29
C THR A 242 -22.70 33.96 8.57
N THR A 243 -23.36 33.45 9.60
CA THR A 243 -23.48 34.15 10.89
C THR A 243 -22.10 34.36 11.54
N ALA A 244 -21.24 33.34 11.53
CA ALA A 244 -19.88 33.45 12.03
C ALA A 244 -19.08 34.57 11.37
N PHE A 245 -19.23 34.76 10.07
CA PHE A 245 -18.51 35.80 9.33
C PHE A 245 -19.04 37.22 9.63
N TYR A 246 -20.36 37.39 9.75
CA TYR A 246 -20.99 38.72 9.76
C TYR A 246 -21.64 39.15 11.08
N SER A 247 -21.68 38.29 12.09
CA SER A 247 -22.22 38.64 13.41
C SER A 247 -21.47 39.85 14.00
N LEU A 248 -22.22 40.89 14.37
CA LEU A 248 -21.67 42.07 15.03
C LEU A 248 -21.24 41.76 16.48
N ASP A 249 -21.82 40.73 17.09
CA ASP A 249 -21.56 40.33 18.48
C ASP A 249 -20.41 39.32 18.57
N LYS A 250 -20.34 38.35 17.65
CA LYS A 250 -19.35 37.26 17.65
C LYS A 250 -18.87 36.93 16.23
N SER A 251 -18.19 37.87 15.57
CA SER A 251 -17.52 37.60 14.29
C SER A 251 -16.28 36.74 14.49
N VAL A 252 -16.18 35.63 13.76
CA VAL A 252 -15.02 34.72 13.74
C VAL A 252 -14.90 34.00 12.40
N HIS A 253 -13.67 33.83 11.91
CA HIS A 253 -13.37 32.91 10.82
C HIS A 253 -12.95 31.57 11.42
N ILE A 254 -13.77 30.54 11.23
CA ILE A 254 -13.54 29.23 11.85
C ILE A 254 -12.50 28.46 11.03
N THR A 255 -11.32 28.27 11.61
CA THR A 255 -10.20 27.54 11.00
C THR A 255 -9.56 26.58 11.99
N ALA A 256 -8.90 25.55 11.48
CA ALA A 256 -8.09 24.63 12.27
C ALA A 256 -6.78 24.33 11.53
N GLU A 257 -5.70 24.21 12.28
CA GLU A 257 -4.42 23.73 11.78
C GLU A 257 -3.77 22.89 12.87
N ALA A 258 -3.35 21.68 12.53
CA ALA A 258 -2.70 20.78 13.47
C ALA A 258 -1.55 20.02 12.81
N THR A 259 -0.60 19.60 13.65
CA THR A 259 0.54 18.79 13.24
C THR A 259 0.51 17.47 13.99
N SER A 260 0.51 16.37 13.25
CA SER A 260 0.69 15.04 13.81
C SER A 260 2.17 14.66 13.75
N HIS A 261 2.81 14.51 14.91
CA HIS A 261 4.09 13.82 15.04
C HIS A 261 3.81 12.35 15.33
N CYS A 262 3.80 11.52 14.28
CA CYS A 262 3.41 10.12 14.40
C CYS A 262 4.56 9.28 14.96
N LYS A 263 4.36 8.74 16.16
CA LYS A 263 5.29 7.82 16.83
C LYS A 263 4.76 6.39 16.92
N ASP A 264 3.58 6.14 16.35
CA ASP A 264 3.06 4.80 16.17
C ASP A 264 3.44 4.28 14.79
N ASN A 265 3.50 2.96 14.67
CA ASN A 265 3.71 2.24 13.42
C ASN A 265 2.95 0.90 13.53
N THR A 266 2.64 0.29 12.40
CA THR A 266 1.98 -1.02 12.33
C THR A 266 2.48 -1.81 11.12
N PHE A 267 2.08 -3.07 11.04
CA PHE A 267 2.46 -4.00 9.99
C PHE A 267 1.30 -4.25 9.03
N ALA A 268 1.49 -3.89 7.76
CA ALA A 268 0.71 -4.43 6.66
C ALA A 268 1.32 -5.78 6.24
N THR A 269 0.47 -6.75 5.94
CA THR A 269 0.90 -8.11 5.56
C THR A 269 0.09 -8.62 4.40
N GLY A 270 0.58 -9.63 3.71
CA GLY A 270 -0.16 -10.23 2.62
C GLY A 270 0.62 -11.31 1.90
N ALA A 271 -0.01 -11.89 0.88
CA ALA A 271 0.53 -12.99 0.11
C ALA A 271 0.20 -12.83 -1.37
N CYS A 272 1.18 -13.13 -2.22
CA CYS A 272 1.00 -13.26 -3.65
C CYS A 272 1.12 -14.73 -4.05
N PHE A 273 0.24 -15.18 -4.93
CA PHE A 273 0.27 -16.50 -5.54
C PHE A 273 0.32 -16.34 -7.05
N ALA A 274 1.14 -17.15 -7.71
CA ALA A 274 1.28 -17.15 -9.15
C ALA A 274 1.18 -18.58 -9.69
N GLU A 275 0.54 -18.74 -10.84
CA GLU A 275 0.63 -19.90 -11.70
C GLU A 275 1.38 -19.49 -12.97
N VAL A 276 2.31 -20.34 -13.39
CA VAL A 276 3.13 -20.11 -14.58
C VAL A 276 3.10 -21.31 -15.51
N GLU A 277 3.29 -21.04 -16.78
CA GLU A 277 3.70 -22.00 -17.81
C GLU A 277 5.11 -21.64 -18.25
N VAL A 278 6.00 -22.63 -18.28
CA VAL A 278 7.43 -22.47 -18.59
C VAL A 278 7.76 -23.27 -19.83
N ASP A 279 8.10 -22.57 -20.91
CA ASP A 279 8.71 -23.16 -22.11
C ASP A 279 10.22 -23.27 -21.89
N ILE A 280 10.68 -24.49 -21.61
CA ILE A 280 12.06 -24.76 -21.22
C ILE A 280 13.03 -24.51 -22.41
N PRO A 281 12.78 -25.01 -23.63
CA PRO A 281 13.65 -24.70 -24.79
C PRO A 281 13.81 -23.21 -25.09
N LEU A 282 12.75 -22.41 -24.90
CA LEU A 282 12.78 -20.97 -25.17
C LEU A 282 13.17 -20.13 -23.94
N GLY A 283 13.20 -20.71 -22.74
CA GLY A 283 13.36 -19.97 -21.49
C GLY A 283 12.19 -19.04 -21.16
N GLN A 284 11.05 -19.18 -21.84
CA GLN A 284 9.93 -18.25 -21.69
C GLN A 284 9.05 -18.65 -20.51
N ILE A 285 8.71 -17.66 -19.69
CA ILE A 285 7.80 -17.82 -18.55
C ILE A 285 6.55 -17.00 -18.84
N LYS A 286 5.41 -17.67 -18.86
CA LYS A 286 4.10 -17.04 -18.99
C LYS A 286 3.36 -17.15 -17.66
N VAL A 287 3.04 -16.02 -17.03
CA VAL A 287 2.17 -16.00 -15.85
C VAL A 287 0.72 -16.17 -16.33
N THR A 288 0.09 -17.29 -15.98
CA THR A 288 -1.28 -17.62 -16.43
C THR A 288 -2.34 -17.17 -15.45
N LYS A 289 -2.01 -17.10 -14.15
CA LYS A 289 -2.91 -16.63 -13.10
C LYS A 289 -2.09 -16.01 -11.98
N ILE A 290 -2.54 -14.89 -11.42
CA ILE A 290 -1.88 -14.24 -10.30
C ILE A 290 -2.91 -13.59 -9.39
N THR A 291 -2.69 -13.70 -8.08
CA THR A 291 -3.47 -12.98 -7.07
C THR A 291 -2.56 -12.37 -6.02
N ASN A 292 -2.93 -11.20 -5.54
CA ASN A 292 -2.29 -10.55 -4.41
C ASN A 292 -3.34 -10.21 -3.35
N VAL A 293 -3.18 -10.78 -2.16
CA VAL A 293 -4.13 -10.62 -1.04
C VAL A 293 -3.48 -9.81 0.07
N HIS A 294 -4.15 -8.73 0.49
CA HIS A 294 -3.60 -7.73 1.41
C HIS A 294 -4.41 -7.60 2.69
N ASP A 295 -3.73 -7.68 3.84
CA ASP A 295 -4.14 -7.06 5.10
C ASP A 295 -3.46 -5.70 5.21
N SER A 296 -4.18 -4.68 4.74
CA SER A 296 -3.81 -3.27 4.83
C SER A 296 -4.73 -2.49 5.79
N GLY A 297 -5.36 -3.20 6.72
CA GLY A 297 -6.37 -2.66 7.62
C GLY A 297 -7.66 -2.26 6.90
N MET A 298 -8.42 -1.32 7.48
CA MET A 298 -9.63 -0.78 6.85
C MET A 298 -9.31 -0.02 5.56
N LEU A 299 -10.08 -0.28 4.52
CA LEU A 299 -9.94 0.41 3.24
C LEU A 299 -10.72 1.72 3.24
N ILE A 300 -10.02 2.83 3.04
CA ILE A 300 -10.68 4.15 2.93
C ILE A 300 -11.45 4.26 1.61
N ASN A 301 -10.80 3.83 0.53
CA ASN A 301 -11.40 3.77 -0.80
C ASN A 301 -11.06 2.42 -1.46
N PRO A 302 -11.98 1.47 -1.47
CA PRO A 302 -11.72 0.13 -2.00
C PRO A 302 -11.24 0.11 -3.47
N LYS A 303 -11.77 1.00 -4.31
CA LYS A 303 -11.38 1.07 -5.74
C LYS A 303 -9.97 1.61 -5.94
N LEU A 304 -9.59 2.65 -5.19
CA LEU A 304 -8.22 3.17 -5.24
C LEU A 304 -7.23 2.19 -4.62
N ALA A 305 -7.64 1.47 -3.56
CA ALA A 305 -6.86 0.40 -2.98
C ALA A 305 -6.56 -0.70 -4.00
N GLU A 306 -7.59 -1.19 -4.69
CA GLU A 306 -7.47 -2.16 -5.79
C GLU A 306 -6.53 -1.67 -6.89
N ALA A 307 -6.69 -0.42 -7.33
CA ALA A 307 -5.83 0.19 -8.35
C ALA A 307 -4.34 0.25 -7.92
N GLN A 308 -4.06 0.53 -6.65
CA GLN A 308 -2.68 0.50 -6.12
C GLN A 308 -2.10 -0.91 -6.13
N VAL A 309 -2.91 -1.93 -5.83
CA VAL A 309 -2.48 -3.33 -5.91
C VAL A 309 -2.15 -3.71 -7.36
N HIS A 310 -3.00 -3.36 -8.32
CA HIS A 310 -2.73 -3.57 -9.75
C HIS A 310 -1.41 -2.93 -10.20
N GLY A 311 -1.19 -1.65 -9.86
CA GLY A 311 0.03 -0.94 -10.23
C GLY A 311 1.29 -1.58 -9.64
N GLY A 312 1.26 -1.97 -8.37
CA GLY A 312 2.40 -2.66 -7.75
C GLY A 312 2.62 -4.07 -8.31
N MET A 313 1.55 -4.81 -8.61
CA MET A 313 1.66 -6.12 -9.27
C MET A 313 2.29 -6.02 -10.66
N SER A 314 1.89 -5.03 -11.45
CA SER A 314 2.46 -4.76 -12.78
C SER A 314 3.96 -4.44 -12.71
N MET A 315 4.39 -3.59 -11.75
CA MET A 315 5.82 -3.37 -11.49
C MET A 315 6.54 -4.66 -11.09
N GLY A 316 5.92 -5.45 -10.21
CA GLY A 316 6.40 -6.76 -9.78
C GLY A 316 6.67 -7.74 -10.93
N LEU A 317 5.74 -7.79 -11.89
CA LEU A 317 5.88 -8.58 -13.11
C LEU A 317 7.04 -8.07 -13.97
N GLY A 318 7.15 -6.75 -14.11
CA GLY A 318 8.20 -6.10 -14.90
C GLY A 318 9.60 -6.43 -14.41
N TYR A 319 9.95 -6.03 -13.19
CA TYR A 319 11.28 -6.35 -12.63
C TYR A 319 11.50 -7.85 -12.38
N GLY A 320 10.42 -8.61 -12.23
CA GLY A 320 10.49 -10.07 -12.10
C GLY A 320 10.89 -10.78 -13.39
N LEU A 321 10.37 -10.33 -14.55
CA LEU A 321 10.47 -11.09 -15.81
C LEU A 321 11.36 -10.44 -16.88
N SER A 322 11.55 -9.12 -16.86
CA SER A 322 12.15 -8.45 -18.03
C SER A 322 12.93 -7.16 -17.75
N GLU A 323 12.52 -6.35 -16.78
CA GLU A 323 13.17 -5.06 -16.53
C GLU A 323 14.56 -5.23 -15.90
N GLN A 324 15.55 -4.57 -16.48
CA GLN A 324 16.90 -4.43 -15.93
C GLN A 324 17.60 -3.25 -16.60
N LEU A 325 18.47 -2.57 -15.84
CA LEU A 325 19.36 -1.55 -16.40
C LEU A 325 20.73 -2.16 -16.67
N LEU A 326 21.15 -2.17 -17.93
CA LEU A 326 22.40 -2.75 -18.38
C LEU A 326 23.48 -1.68 -18.47
N PHE A 327 24.72 -2.03 -18.14
CA PHE A 327 25.85 -1.11 -18.16
C PHE A 327 27.03 -1.70 -18.94
N ASP A 328 27.76 -0.85 -19.66
CA ASP A 328 29.04 -1.23 -20.25
C ASP A 328 30.19 -1.20 -19.22
N LYS A 329 31.39 -1.61 -19.65
CA LYS A 329 32.59 -1.63 -18.79
C LYS A 329 33.02 -0.24 -18.30
N SER A 330 32.53 0.83 -18.92
CA SER A 330 32.79 2.21 -18.53
C SER A 330 31.69 2.77 -17.63
N GLY A 331 30.67 1.97 -17.30
CA GLY A 331 29.55 2.36 -16.45
C GLY A 331 28.45 3.15 -17.15
N ARG A 332 28.44 3.18 -18.49
CA ARG A 332 27.37 3.85 -19.24
C ARG A 332 26.17 2.92 -19.39
N PRO A 333 24.93 3.40 -19.15
CA PRO A 333 23.73 2.64 -19.47
C PRO A 333 23.69 2.22 -20.94
N LEU A 334 23.27 0.99 -21.21
CA LEU A 334 23.15 0.43 -22.57
C LEU A 334 21.70 0.44 -23.09
N ASN A 335 20.72 0.58 -22.20
CA ASN A 335 19.30 0.53 -22.50
C ASN A 335 18.54 1.66 -21.79
N ASP A 336 19.03 2.89 -21.87
CA ASP A 336 18.42 4.10 -21.29
C ASP A 336 17.22 4.64 -22.10
N ASN A 337 16.51 3.75 -22.79
CA ASN A 337 15.41 4.09 -23.68
C ASN A 337 14.29 3.03 -23.59
N LEU A 338 13.07 3.41 -23.96
CA LEU A 338 11.89 2.54 -23.85
C LEU A 338 11.84 1.40 -24.89
N LEU A 339 12.70 1.42 -25.91
CA LEU A 339 12.81 0.31 -26.86
C LEU A 339 13.55 -0.87 -26.23
N ASP A 340 14.63 -0.60 -25.49
CA ASP A 340 15.54 -1.61 -24.95
C ASP A 340 15.29 -1.93 -23.48
N TYR A 341 14.81 -0.97 -22.68
CA TYR A 341 14.33 -1.22 -21.32
C TYR A 341 12.92 -1.82 -21.38
N LYS A 342 12.83 -3.14 -21.19
CA LYS A 342 11.61 -3.92 -21.45
C LYS A 342 10.58 -3.75 -20.34
N LEU A 343 9.80 -2.68 -20.43
CA LEU A 343 8.59 -2.49 -19.62
C LEU A 343 7.45 -3.37 -20.16
N PRO A 344 6.73 -4.12 -19.30
CA PRO A 344 5.54 -4.86 -19.72
C PRO A 344 4.46 -3.95 -20.29
N THR A 345 3.78 -4.43 -21.33
CA THR A 345 2.58 -3.82 -21.88
C THR A 345 1.32 -4.52 -21.35
N ALA A 346 0.14 -4.02 -21.75
CA ALA A 346 -1.12 -4.69 -21.47
C ALA A 346 -1.21 -6.10 -22.09
N MET A 347 -0.42 -6.41 -23.13
CA MET A 347 -0.38 -7.76 -23.72
C MET A 347 0.49 -8.74 -22.93
N ASP A 348 1.42 -8.24 -22.13
CA ASP A 348 2.35 -9.03 -21.31
C ASP A 348 1.81 -9.27 -19.89
N THR A 349 0.81 -8.47 -19.48
CA THR A 349 0.24 -8.49 -18.14
C THR A 349 -1.00 -9.40 -18.11
N PRO A 350 -1.06 -10.44 -17.26
CA PRO A 350 -2.26 -11.25 -17.09
C PRO A 350 -3.34 -10.46 -16.34
N ASP A 351 -4.55 -11.02 -16.26
CA ASP A 351 -5.57 -10.49 -15.35
C ASP A 351 -5.02 -10.49 -13.90
N LEU A 352 -5.01 -9.31 -13.29
CA LEU A 352 -4.51 -9.10 -11.94
C LEU A 352 -5.67 -9.25 -10.97
N HIS A 353 -5.67 -10.30 -10.15
CA HIS A 353 -6.70 -10.48 -9.14
C HIS A 353 -6.24 -9.94 -7.78
N VAL A 354 -7.17 -9.27 -7.09
CA VAL A 354 -6.90 -8.60 -5.82
C VAL A 354 -7.97 -8.98 -4.82
N GLU A 355 -7.52 -9.30 -3.60
CA GLU A 355 -8.42 -9.48 -2.46
C GLU A 355 -7.87 -8.78 -1.23
N PHE A 356 -8.76 -8.47 -0.29
CA PHE A 356 -8.41 -7.80 0.95
C PHE A 356 -8.90 -8.58 2.17
N VAL A 357 -8.18 -8.40 3.27
CA VAL A 357 -8.57 -8.79 4.63
C VAL A 357 -8.61 -7.51 5.44
N GLU A 358 -9.81 -7.08 5.82
CA GLU A 358 -10.02 -5.81 6.54
C GLU A 358 -10.06 -6.05 8.04
N LEU A 359 -9.05 -5.55 8.75
CA LEU A 359 -8.95 -5.60 10.20
C LEU A 359 -8.70 -4.19 10.72
N GLU A 360 -9.56 -3.71 11.61
CA GLU A 360 -9.40 -2.39 12.22
C GLU A 360 -8.14 -2.35 13.10
N ASP A 361 -7.08 -1.71 12.59
CA ASP A 361 -5.86 -1.52 13.38
C ASP A 361 -6.01 -0.32 14.33
N PRO A 362 -5.85 -0.52 15.65
CA PRO A 362 -6.09 0.53 16.63
C PRO A 362 -5.12 1.71 16.54
N THR A 363 -4.03 1.59 15.78
CA THR A 363 -3.02 2.65 15.62
C THR A 363 -3.23 3.49 14.36
N GLY A 364 -4.03 2.99 13.41
CA GLY A 364 -4.43 3.72 12.22
C GLY A 364 -5.48 4.78 12.53
N PRO A 365 -5.41 5.99 11.93
CA PRO A 365 -6.39 7.05 12.21
C PRO A 365 -7.83 6.63 11.89
N PHE A 366 -8.00 5.77 10.89
CA PHE A 366 -9.27 5.21 10.43
C PHE A 366 -9.22 3.68 10.37
N GLY A 367 -8.44 3.04 11.25
CA GLY A 367 -8.24 1.58 11.23
C GLY A 367 -7.36 1.05 10.10
N ASN A 368 -6.83 1.94 9.25
CA ASN A 368 -6.04 1.64 8.06
C ASN A 368 -4.54 1.43 8.34
N LYS A 369 -3.85 0.75 7.41
CA LYS A 369 -2.40 0.54 7.39
C LYS A 369 -1.80 0.94 6.03
N ALA A 370 -0.52 0.66 5.80
CA ALA A 370 0.14 0.85 4.51
C ALA A 370 -0.43 -0.05 3.39
N LEU A 371 -0.52 0.51 2.18
CA LEU A 371 -0.90 -0.24 0.96
C LEU A 371 -0.11 0.16 -0.29
N GLY A 372 0.43 1.38 -0.39
CA GLY A 372 1.11 1.84 -1.61
C GLY A 372 2.23 0.90 -2.07
N GLU A 373 3.29 0.72 -1.30
CA GLU A 373 4.43 -0.09 -1.71
C GLU A 373 4.27 -1.61 -1.62
N PRO A 374 3.58 -2.17 -0.62
CA PRO A 374 3.49 -3.62 -0.42
C PRO A 374 3.16 -4.48 -1.64
N PRO A 375 2.25 -4.08 -2.56
CA PRO A 375 1.86 -4.91 -3.69
C PRO A 375 2.97 -5.29 -4.66
N ALA A 376 4.05 -4.49 -4.72
CA ALA A 376 5.19 -4.80 -5.58
C ALA A 376 6.11 -5.88 -4.98
N ILE A 377 6.09 -6.09 -3.66
CA ILE A 377 7.10 -6.88 -2.93
C ILE A 377 7.07 -8.38 -3.26
N PRO A 378 5.91 -9.07 -3.19
CA PRO A 378 5.88 -10.54 -3.23
C PRO A 378 5.83 -11.14 -4.64
N VAL A 379 5.70 -10.32 -5.69
CA VAL A 379 5.35 -10.80 -7.04
C VAL A 379 6.47 -11.62 -7.68
N ALA A 380 7.67 -11.03 -7.79
CA ALA A 380 8.81 -11.71 -8.39
C ALA A 380 9.21 -13.01 -7.66
N PRO A 381 9.28 -13.07 -6.30
CA PRO A 381 9.54 -14.34 -5.63
C PRO A 381 8.42 -15.37 -5.83
N ALA A 382 7.14 -14.97 -5.85
CA ALA A 382 6.05 -15.90 -6.12
C ALA A 382 6.18 -16.55 -7.52
N ILE A 383 6.54 -15.75 -8.54
CA ILE A 383 6.80 -16.23 -9.91
C ILE A 383 8.02 -17.16 -9.93
N ARG A 384 9.14 -16.76 -9.31
CA ARG A 384 10.34 -17.61 -9.21
C ARG A 384 10.01 -18.95 -8.56
N ASN A 385 9.26 -18.94 -7.47
CA ASN A 385 8.87 -20.16 -6.74
C ASN A 385 7.94 -21.04 -7.58
N ALA A 386 7.09 -20.45 -8.42
CA ALA A 386 6.28 -21.19 -9.39
C ALA A 386 7.15 -21.86 -10.46
N VAL A 387 8.21 -21.18 -10.93
CA VAL A 387 9.20 -21.75 -11.86
C VAL A 387 10.00 -22.88 -11.22
N LEU A 388 10.42 -22.72 -9.96
CA LEU A 388 11.07 -23.79 -9.19
C LEU A 388 10.17 -25.02 -9.13
N HIS A 389 8.89 -24.83 -8.83
CA HIS A 389 7.93 -25.93 -8.78
C HIS A 389 7.74 -26.59 -10.16
N ALA A 390 7.65 -25.81 -11.25
CA ALA A 390 7.46 -26.33 -12.61
C ALA A 390 8.67 -27.14 -13.12
N THR A 391 9.88 -26.71 -12.78
CA THR A 391 11.11 -27.16 -13.45
C THR A 391 12.10 -27.88 -12.54
N GLY A 392 12.02 -27.67 -11.23
CA GLY A 392 13.03 -28.08 -10.25
C GLY A 392 14.27 -27.19 -10.26
N VAL A 393 14.29 -26.10 -11.05
CA VAL A 393 15.48 -25.24 -11.20
C VAL A 393 15.33 -24.00 -10.34
N ALA A 394 16.26 -23.85 -9.38
CA ALA A 394 16.38 -22.68 -8.53
C ALA A 394 17.15 -21.57 -9.26
N VAL A 395 16.59 -20.36 -9.23
CA VAL A 395 17.23 -19.13 -9.75
C VAL A 395 17.28 -18.10 -8.64
N ASP A 396 18.43 -17.46 -8.45
CA ASP A 396 18.73 -16.56 -7.32
C ASP A 396 18.87 -15.08 -7.75
N SER A 397 18.55 -14.77 -9.01
CA SER A 397 18.64 -13.42 -9.55
C SER A 397 17.47 -13.08 -10.47
N LEU A 398 17.17 -11.78 -10.56
CA LEU A 398 16.19 -11.20 -11.48
C LEU A 398 16.88 -10.40 -12.58
N PRO A 399 16.21 -10.13 -13.71
CA PRO A 399 14.93 -10.70 -14.13
C PRO A 399 15.06 -12.19 -14.51
N LEU A 400 13.94 -12.90 -14.59
CA LEU A 400 13.84 -14.26 -15.12
C LEU A 400 13.68 -14.24 -16.66
N ASP A 401 14.57 -13.53 -17.34
CA ASP A 401 14.49 -13.34 -18.79
C ASP A 401 14.85 -14.62 -19.57
N PRO A 402 14.41 -14.76 -20.85
CA PRO A 402 14.63 -15.98 -21.63
C PRO A 402 16.09 -16.42 -21.74
N GLN A 403 17.03 -15.48 -21.89
CA GLN A 403 18.44 -15.82 -22.05
C GLN A 403 18.96 -16.45 -20.76
N LYS A 404 18.71 -15.82 -19.62
CA LYS A 404 19.10 -16.34 -18.32
C LYS A 404 18.46 -17.71 -18.05
N MET A 405 17.17 -17.83 -18.31
CA MET A 405 16.46 -19.10 -18.05
C MET A 405 17.00 -20.25 -18.89
N VAL A 406 17.32 -20.04 -20.17
CA VAL A 406 17.96 -21.05 -21.02
C VAL A 406 19.31 -21.50 -20.45
N GLU A 407 20.12 -20.57 -19.94
CA GLU A 407 21.41 -20.90 -19.31
C GLU A 407 21.23 -21.78 -18.06
N HIS A 408 20.27 -21.43 -17.20
CA HIS A 408 19.94 -22.22 -16.01
C HIS A 408 19.38 -23.61 -16.38
N PHE A 409 18.52 -23.71 -17.40
CA PHE A 409 17.95 -24.99 -17.83
C PHE A 409 18.97 -25.92 -18.48
N LYS A 410 19.94 -25.38 -19.24
CA LYS A 410 21.08 -26.14 -19.75
C LYS A 410 21.96 -26.67 -18.62
N ALA A 411 22.28 -25.81 -17.64
CA ALA A 411 23.07 -26.20 -16.48
C ALA A 411 22.39 -27.31 -15.66
N ALA A 412 21.06 -27.31 -15.60
CA ALA A 412 20.26 -28.35 -14.95
C ALA A 412 20.03 -29.61 -15.82
N GLY A 413 20.48 -29.64 -17.07
CA GLY A 413 20.32 -30.77 -17.98
C GLY A 413 18.89 -30.98 -18.48
N LEU A 414 18.07 -29.92 -18.49
CA LEU A 414 16.71 -29.99 -19.05
C LEU A 414 16.67 -29.82 -20.57
N ILE A 415 17.68 -29.16 -21.15
CA ILE A 415 17.88 -28.93 -22.59
C ILE A 415 19.35 -28.96 -22.98
#